data_AF-A0A9W8MCT1-F1
#
_entry.id   AF-A0A9W8MCT1-F1
#
_cell.length_a   1.000
_cell.length_b   1.000
_cell.length_c   1.000
_cell.angle_alpha   90.00
_cell.angle_beta   90.00
_cell.angle_gamma   90.00
#
_symmetry.space_group_name_H-M   'P 1'
#
loop_
_entity.id
_entity.type
_entity.pdbx_description
1 polymer ?
#
loop_
_entity_poly.entity_id
_entity_poly.type
_entity_poly.pdbx_seq_one_letter_code
_entity_poly.pdbx_strand_id
1 'polypeptide(L)' 'MFSKQLISYTESTFKESKIDILTKTMVKEVKERSVVLQMPDKSIKEVPCGLVVWVAGNKGRKIT' A
#
# COMPACT_ATOMS: atom_id res chain seq x y z
N MET A 1 -13.18 13.05 -1.56
CA MET A 1 -12.72 11.80 -2.20
C MET A 1 -13.13 11.83 -3.67
N PHE A 2 -12.31 11.31 -4.58
CA PHE A 2 -12.56 11.39 -6.03
C PHE A 2 -13.76 10.54 -6.48
N SER A 3 -14.29 10.83 -7.68
CA SER A 3 -15.35 10.03 -8.29
C SER A 3 -14.86 8.62 -8.64
N LYS A 4 -15.79 7.67 -8.75
CA LYS A 4 -15.45 6.28 -9.15
C LYS A 4 -14.76 6.24 -10.51
N GLN A 5 -15.18 7.09 -11.45
CA GLN A 5 -14.57 7.18 -12.77
C GLN A 5 -13.11 7.60 -12.71
N LEU A 6 -12.76 8.60 -11.89
CA LEU A 6 -11.38 9.05 -11.72
C LEU A 6 -10.50 7.99 -11.02
N ILE A 7 -11.07 7.26 -10.06
CA ILE A 7 -10.38 6.16 -9.38
C ILE A 7 -10.04 5.06 -10.40
N SER A 8 -11.02 4.61 -11.19
CA SER A 8 -10.82 3.58 -12.22
C SER A 8 -9.83 4.01 -13.31
N TYR A 9 -9.86 5.28 -13.73
CA TYR A 9 -8.88 5.84 -14.66
C TYR A 9 -7.46 5.78 -14.09
N THR A 10 -7.29 6.18 -12.82
CA THR A 10 -5.98 6.15 -12.15
C THR A 10 -5.46 4.72 -11.99
N GLU A 11 -6.32 3.78 -11.59
CA GLU A 11 -5.95 2.36 -11.46
C GLU A 11 -5.51 1.76 -12.81
N SER A 12 -6.16 2.16 -13.90
CA SER A 12 -5.80 1.69 -15.25
C SER A 12 -4.45 2.25 -15.70
N THR A 13 -4.23 3.55 -15.48
CA THR A 13 -2.97 4.24 -15.83
C THR A 13 -1.76 3.65 -15.09
N PHE A 14 -1.92 3.30 -13.82
CA PHE A 14 -0.85 2.64 -13.03
C PHE A 14 -0.55 1.23 -13.55
N LYS A 15 -1.57 0.45 -13.93
CA LYS A 15 -1.36 -0.88 -14.52
C LYS A 15 -0.64 -0.81 -15.86
N GLU A 16 -0.99 0.15 -16.72
CA GLU A 16 -0.28 0.41 -17.99
C GLU A 16 1.20 0.76 -17.74
N SER A 17 1.48 1.45 -16.64
CA SER A 17 2.84 1.79 -16.19
C SER A 17 3.55 0.65 -15.46
N LYS A 18 2.98 -0.57 -15.45
CA LYS A 18 3.50 -1.76 -14.75
C LYS A 18 3.64 -1.58 -13.23
N ILE A 19 2.76 -0.77 -12.64
CA ILE A 19 2.66 -0.61 -11.19
C ILE A 19 1.57 -1.55 -10.68
N ASP A 20 1.96 -2.52 -9.86
CA ASP A 20 1.03 -3.44 -9.22
C ASP A 20 0.29 -2.75 -8.05
N ILE A 21 -1.03 -2.62 -8.20
CA ILE A 21 -1.88 -1.97 -7.19
C ILE A 21 -2.51 -3.02 -6.30
N LEU A 22 -1.99 -3.14 -5.07
CA LEU A 22 -2.51 -4.07 -4.05
C LEU A 22 -3.55 -3.38 -3.16
N THR A 23 -4.77 -3.21 -3.67
CA THR A 23 -5.89 -2.68 -2.86
C THR A 23 -6.34 -3.70 -1.80
N LYS A 24 -7.03 -3.22 -0.75
CA LYS A 24 -7.52 -4.04 0.39
C LYS A 24 -6.41 -4.88 1.07
N THR A 25 -5.16 -4.46 0.91
CA THR A 25 -3.98 -5.10 1.49
C THR A 25 -3.44 -4.19 2.58
N MET A 26 -2.98 -4.77 3.68
CA MET A 26 -2.47 -4.02 4.83
C MET A 26 -1.07 -4.48 5.19
N VAL A 27 -0.15 -3.53 5.44
CA VAL A 27 1.17 -3.87 5.97
C VAL A 27 1.04 -4.26 7.45
N LYS A 28 1.59 -5.41 7.82
CA LYS A 28 1.64 -5.91 9.19
C LYS A 28 2.97 -5.62 9.87
N GLU A 29 4.05 -5.78 9.12
CA GLU A 29 5.41 -5.65 9.62
C GLU A 29 6.32 -5.20 8.49
N VAL A 30 7.31 -4.36 8.81
CA VAL A 30 8.39 -3.97 7.90
C VAL A 30 9.67 -4.61 8.44
N LYS A 31 10.29 -5.47 7.65
CA LYS A 31 11.58 -6.13 7.95
C LYS A 31 12.70 -5.44 7.17
N GLU A 32 13.94 -5.82 7.45
CA GLU A 32 15.13 -5.22 6.83
C GLU A 32 15.12 -5.33 5.29
N ARG A 33 14.66 -6.46 4.73
CA ARG A 33 14.72 -6.76 3.29
C ARG A 33 13.36 -7.07 2.67
N SER A 34 12.28 -6.90 3.42
CA SER A 34 10.94 -7.31 3.01
C SER A 34 9.84 -6.61 3.81
N VAL A 35 8.63 -6.65 3.30
CA VAL A 35 7.41 -6.22 3.99
C VAL A 35 6.43 -7.38 4.10
N VAL A 36 5.85 -7.54 5.29
CA VAL A 36 4.82 -8.55 5.56
C VAL A 36 3.46 -7.90 5.36
N LEU A 37 2.68 -8.47 4.44
CA LEU A 37 1.38 -7.98 4.03
C LEU A 37 0.28 -8.95 4.47
N GLN A 38 -0.83 -8.43 4.94
CA GLN A 38 -2.10 -9.15 5.03
C GLN A 38 -2.91 -8.88 3.77
N MET A 39 -3.19 -9.94 3.02
CA MET A 39 -3.95 -9.91 1.79
C MET A 39 -5.47 -9.85 2.05
N PRO A 40 -6.29 -9.58 1.03
CA PRO A 40 -7.75 -9.48 1.19
C PRO A 40 -8.42 -10.78 1.66
N ASP A 41 -7.81 -11.93 1.38
CA ASP A 41 -8.21 -13.25 1.85
C ASP A 41 -7.76 -13.55 3.30
N LYS A 42 -7.16 -12.56 3.97
CA LYS A 42 -6.54 -12.61 5.30
C LYS A 42 -5.27 -13.46 5.37
N SER A 43 -4.75 -13.97 4.25
CA SER A 43 -3.45 -14.64 4.22
C SER A 43 -2.33 -13.64 4.49
N ILE A 44 -1.20 -14.16 4.99
CA ILE A 44 0.00 -13.38 5.24
C ILE A 44 1.01 -13.71 4.14
N LYS A 45 1.51 -12.69 3.44
CA LYS A 45 2.53 -12.83 2.40
C LYS A 45 3.69 -11.89 2.69
N GLU A 46 4.91 -12.39 2.50
CA GLU A 46 6.12 -11.59 2.58
C GLU A 46 6.57 -11.19 1.19
N VAL A 47 6.85 -9.89 1.00
CA VAL A 47 7.26 -9.32 -0.30
C VAL A 47 8.64 -8.68 -0.12
N PRO A 48 9.68 -9.18 -0.82
CA PRO A 48 11.00 -8.57 -0.81
C PRO A 48 10.97 -7.14 -1.37
N CYS A 49 11.67 -6.22 -0.72
CA CYS A 49 11.78 -4.84 -1.20
C CYS A 49 13.09 -4.19 -0.76
N GLY A 50 13.66 -3.35 -1.63
CA GLY A 50 14.87 -2.58 -1.32
C GLY A 50 14.57 -1.18 -0.74
N LEU A 51 13.38 -0.64 -0.97
CA LEU A 51 12.95 0.67 -0.48
C LEU A 51 11.47 0.63 -0.12
N VAL A 52 11.13 1.23 1.01
CA VAL A 52 9.75 1.43 1.47
C VAL A 52 9.49 2.92 1.61
N VAL A 53 8.45 3.41 0.94
CA VAL A 53 7.97 4.79 1.07
C VAL A 53 6.62 4.76 1.76
N TRP A 54 6.53 5.35 2.96
CA TRP A 54 5.32 5.33 3.79
C TRP A 54 4.55 6.65 3.70
N VAL A 55 3.40 6.64 3.02
CA VAL A 55 2.61 7.86 2.70
C VAL A 55 1.19 7.78 3.28
N ALA A 56 1.03 7.11 4.42
CA ALA A 56 -0.26 6.94 5.08
C ALA A 56 -0.16 7.17 6.61
N GLY A 57 -1.26 7.62 7.21
CA GLY A 57 -1.38 7.76 8.66
C GLY A 57 -0.74 9.05 9.20
N ASN A 58 -1.58 10.04 9.45
CA ASN A 58 -1.18 11.22 10.23
C ASN A 58 -1.45 10.96 11.71
N LYS A 59 -0.57 11.45 12.58
CA LYS A 59 -0.77 11.44 14.03
C LYS A 59 -0.45 12.80 14.59
N GLY A 60 -1.30 13.29 15.50
CA GLY A 60 -1.03 14.53 16.24
C GLY A 60 0.31 14.43 16.98
N ARG A 61 1.08 15.52 16.95
CA ARG A 61 2.34 15.59 17.70
C ARG A 61 2.04 15.54 19.20
N LYS A 62 2.82 14.77 19.96
CA LYS A 62 2.71 14.80 21.42
C LYS A 62 3.21 16.15 21.93
N ILE A 63 2.35 16.84 22.68
CA ILE A 63 2.61 18.15 23.30
C ILE A 63 2.51 17.98 24.82
N THR A 64 3.49 17.28 25.42
CA THR A 64 3.74 17.18 26.86
C THR A 64 5.00 16.35 27.10
#